data_AF-A0A937VP72-F1
#
_entry.id   AF-A0A937VP72-F1
#
_cell.length_a   1.000
_cell.length_b   1.000
_cell.length_c   1.000
_cell.angle_alpha   90.00
_cell.angle_beta   90.00
_cell.angle_gamma   90.00
#
_symmetry.space_group_name_H-M   'P 1'
#
loop_
_entity.id
_entity.type
_entity.pdbx_description
1 polymer ?
#
loop_
_entity_poly.entity_id
_entity_poly.type
_entity_poly.pdbx_seq_one_letter_code
_entity_poly.pdbx_strand_id
1 'polypeptide(L)' 'MTDAGQFVEIQGTAEGKPFSKETVDALLLLAQLGIKRLFEAQKAAVAILR' A
#
# COMPACT_ATOMS: atom_id res chain seq x y z
N MET A 1 -2.54 2.57 -3.46
CA MET A 1 -3.82 3.20 -3.05
C MET A 1 -3.70 4.69 -3.29
N THR A 2 -4.81 5.36 -3.63
CA THR A 2 -4.88 6.83 -3.61
C THR A 2 -4.79 7.34 -2.18
N ASP A 3 -4.62 8.64 -2.01
CA ASP A 3 -4.68 9.31 -0.70
C ASP A 3 -6.07 9.19 -0.05
N ALA A 4 -7.13 9.02 -0.85
CA ALA A 4 -8.48 8.66 -0.41
C ALA A 4 -8.65 7.18 -0.01
N GLY A 5 -7.58 6.36 -0.05
CA GLY A 5 -7.61 4.96 0.37
C GLY A 5 -8.19 3.99 -0.67
N GLN A 6 -8.44 4.42 -1.90
CA GLN A 6 -8.96 3.57 -2.97
C GLN A 6 -7.82 2.83 -3.67
N PHE A 7 -8.08 1.61 -4.15
CA PHE A 7 -7.09 0.87 -4.93
C PHE A 7 -6.92 1.49 -6.33
N VAL A 8 -5.66 1.65 -6.74
CA VAL A 8 -5.32 2.03 -8.12
C VAL A 8 -5.03 0.77 -8.93
N GLU A 9 -4.31 -0.17 -8.32
CA GLU A 9 -3.95 -1.48 -8.87
C GLU A 9 -3.78 -2.44 -7.68
N ILE A 10 -4.15 -3.71 -7.86
CA ILE A 10 -3.78 -4.81 -6.96
C ILE A 10 -3.25 -5.94 -7.82
N GLN A 11 -1.99 -6.27 -7.65
CA GLN A 11 -1.37 -7.42 -8.29
C GLN A 11 -0.72 -8.30 -7.22
N GLY A 12 -1.06 -9.57 -7.23
CA GLY A 12 -0.43 -10.58 -6.37
C GLY A 12 -0.09 -11.80 -7.20
N THR A 13 1.11 -12.35 -7.00
CA THR A 13 1.57 -13.57 -7.65
C THR A 13 1.96 -14.58 -6.59
N ALA A 14 1.31 -15.74 -6.60
CA ALA A 14 1.62 -16.86 -5.74
C ALA A 14 2.57 -17.82 -6.48
N GLU A 15 3.87 -17.52 -6.48
CA GLU A 15 4.87 -18.33 -7.22
C GLU A 15 5.02 -19.76 -6.68
N GLY A 16 4.70 -19.98 -5.40
CA GLY A 16 4.71 -21.28 -4.75
C GLY A 16 3.31 -21.80 -4.44
N LYS A 17 2.84 -21.53 -3.21
CA LYS A 17 1.51 -21.95 -2.75
C LYS A 17 0.49 -20.83 -2.98
N PRO A 18 -0.77 -21.15 -3.34
CA PRO A 18 -1.85 -20.17 -3.39
C PRO A 18 -2.05 -19.45 -2.07
N PHE A 19 -2.47 -18.18 -2.11
CA PHE A 19 -2.79 -17.43 -0.91
C PHE A 19 -4.16 -17.83 -0.36
N SER A 20 -4.28 -17.87 0.97
CA SER A 20 -5.58 -17.82 1.62
C SER A 20 -6.14 -16.39 1.61
N LYS A 21 -7.45 -16.24 1.78
CA LYS A 21 -8.08 -14.92 1.87
C LYS A 21 -7.50 -14.09 3.03
N GLU A 22 -7.27 -14.72 4.17
CA GLU A 22 -6.71 -14.11 5.38
C GLU A 22 -5.29 -13.61 5.13
N THR A 23 -4.51 -14.37 4.33
CA THR A 23 -3.15 -13.96 3.93
C THR A 23 -3.19 -12.71 3.06
N VAL A 24 -4.07 -12.68 2.05
CA VAL A 24 -4.23 -11.49 1.19
C VAL A 24 -4.69 -10.29 2.02
N ASP A 25 -5.64 -10.46 2.93
CA ASP A 25 -6.13 -9.37 3.79
C ASP A 25 -5.03 -8.81 4.70
N ALA A 26 -4.21 -9.66 5.29
CA ALA A 26 -3.07 -9.24 6.10
C ALA A 26 -2.04 -8.46 5.27
N LEU A 27 -1.76 -8.89 4.04
CA LEU A 27 -0.86 -8.19 3.12
C LEU A 27 -1.43 -6.83 2.70
N LEU A 28 -2.72 -6.75 2.40
CA LEU A 28 -3.39 -5.49 2.06
C LEU A 28 -3.39 -4.50 3.23
N LEU A 29 -3.61 -4.97 4.45
CA LEU A 29 -3.51 -4.15 5.66
C LEU A 29 -2.09 -3.61 5.85
N LEU A 30 -1.07 -4.47 5.70
CA LEU A 30 0.33 -4.07 5.78
C LEU A 30 0.68 -3.03 4.72
N ALA A 31 0.25 -3.24 3.48
CA ALA A 31 0.47 -2.30 2.38
C ALA A 31 -0.20 -0.95 2.65
N GLN A 32 -1.43 -0.93 3.16
CA GLN A 32 -2.15 0.30 3.51
C GLN A 32 -1.39 1.13 4.55
N LEU A 33 -0.87 0.49 5.61
CA LEU A 33 -0.06 1.15 6.63
C LEU A 33 1.22 1.75 6.05
N GLY A 34 1.92 1.00 5.20
CA GLY A 34 3.14 1.47 4.53
C GLY A 34 2.89 2.66 3.59
N ILE A 35 1.84 2.58 2.78
CA ILE A 35 1.46 3.65 1.84
C ILE A 35 1.12 4.94 2.58
N LYS A 36 0.44 4.87 3.74
CA LYS A 36 0.15 6.05 4.56
C LYS A 36 1.45 6.78 4.97
N ARG A 37 2.44 6.03 5.45
CA ARG A 37 3.76 6.58 5.83
C ARG A 37 4.50 7.19 4.64
N LEU A 38 4.40 6.55 3.46
CA LEU A 38 4.99 7.08 2.23
C LEU A 38 4.34 8.41 1.83
N PHE A 39 3.02 8.55 1.92
CA PHE A 39 2.34 9.82 1.67
C PHE A 39 2.78 10.92 2.62
N GLU A 40 2.95 10.62 3.91
CA GLU A 40 3.46 11.57 4.91
C GLU A 40 4.87 12.06 4.53
N ALA A 41 5.76 11.14 4.17
CA ALA A 41 7.12 11.47 3.73
C ALA A 41 7.14 12.29 2.44
N GLN A 42 6.31 11.94 1.45
CA GLN A 42 6.19 12.67 0.19
C GLN A 42 5.70 14.11 0.41
N LYS A 43 4.67 14.29 1.26
CA LYS A 43 4.17 15.63 1.62
C LYS A 43 5.26 16.47 2.28
N ALA A 44 6.03 15.88 3.21
CA ALA A 44 7.15 16.57 3.85
C ALA A 44 8.24 16.97 2.85
N ALA A 45 8.62 16.07 1.93
CA ALA A 45 9.64 16.35 0.92
C ALA A 45 9.22 17.48 -0.04
N VAL A 46 7.97 17.45 -0.53
CA VAL A 46 7.45 18.49 -1.42
C VAL A 46 7.28 19.83 -0.69
N ALA A 47 6.95 19.82 0.60
CA ALA A 47 6.83 21.04 1.38
C ALA A 47 8.16 21.82 1.51
N ILE A 48 9.31 21.14 1.47
CA ILE A 48 10.64 21.77 1.51
C ILE A 48 11.00 22.44 0.17
N LEU A 49 10.35 22.03 -0.93
CA LEU A 49 10.56 22.59 -2.27
C LEU A 49 9.66 23.80 -2.57
N ARG A 50 8.76 24.17 -1.66
CA ARG A 50 7.87 25.32 -1.77
C ARG A 50 8.36 26.47 -0.89
#